data_AF-A0A967SS40-F1
#
_entry.id   AF-A0A967SS40-F1
#
_cell.length_a   1.000
_cell.length_b   1.000
_cell.length_c   1.000
_cell.angle_alpha   90.00
_cell.angle_beta   90.00
_cell.angle_gamma   90.00
#
_symmetry.space_group_name_H-M   'P 1'
#
loop_
_entity.id
_entity.type
_entity.pdbx_description
1 polymer ?
#
loop_
_entity_poly.entity_id
_entity_poly.type
_entity_poly.pdbx_seq_one_letter_code
_entity_poly.pdbx_strand_id
1 'polypeptide(L)'
;QTGELLTGYQNHFQKEWSREEVERVMKRMEFVPHPQEYQSQFKVSYEVPHPVAYTEVLRELDIASIKAKTIFTGQKNLDLIPTSAGKGSALRYLHKQASINAKRVVVAGNSGEDLEMFEAPYKCIVVGNADQELNELEGEHIYHAPSAFADGVLEGLLYWKIL
;
A
#
# COMPACT_ATOMS: atom_id res chain seq x y z
N GLN A 1 9.65 -3.91 19.97
CA GLN A 1 9.60 -5.12 19.12
C GLN A 1 10.72 -5.01 18.11
N THR A 2 11.64 -5.99 18.08
CA THR A 2 12.69 -6.06 17.06
C THR A 2 12.19 -6.96 15.93
N GLY A 3 11.59 -6.36 14.91
CA GLY A 3 11.38 -7.06 13.64
C GLY A 3 12.71 -7.11 12.88
N GLU A 4 13.03 -8.25 12.27
CA GLU A 4 14.13 -8.34 11.32
C GLU A 4 13.62 -8.06 9.90
N LEU A 5 14.45 -7.38 9.11
CA LEU A 5 14.14 -7.14 7.70
C LEU A 5 14.19 -8.46 6.92
N LEU A 6 13.12 -8.76 6.19
CA LEU A 6 13.09 -9.87 5.24
C LEU A 6 13.86 -9.49 3.97
N THR A 7 15.17 -9.70 3.99
CA THR A 7 16.07 -9.44 2.83
C THR A 7 15.59 -10.14 1.56
N GLY A 8 14.98 -11.32 1.70
CA GLY A 8 14.37 -12.05 0.59
C GLY A 8 13.28 -11.26 -0.12
N TYR A 9 12.46 -10.47 0.59
CA TYR A 9 11.45 -9.62 -0.02
C TYR A 9 12.09 -8.41 -0.72
N GLN A 10 13.09 -7.78 -0.09
CA GLN A 10 13.82 -6.65 -0.69
C GLN A 10 14.47 -7.00 -2.03
N ASN A 11 15.02 -8.21 -2.13
CA ASN A 11 15.63 -8.72 -3.37
C ASN A 11 14.67 -8.74 -4.57
N HIS A 12 13.35 -8.75 -4.35
CA HIS A 12 12.35 -8.79 -5.41
C HIS A 12 12.24 -7.47 -6.18
N PHE A 13 12.63 -6.34 -5.58
CA PHE A 13 12.40 -5.03 -6.17
C PHE A 13 13.62 -4.11 -6.18
N GLN A 14 14.66 -4.41 -5.38
CA GLN A 14 15.82 -3.53 -5.27
C GLN A 14 16.57 -3.30 -6.59
N LYS A 15 16.55 -4.28 -7.51
CA LYS A 15 17.29 -4.19 -8.78
C LYS A 15 16.64 -3.25 -9.80
N GLU A 16 15.33 -3.06 -9.68
CA GLU A 16 14.54 -2.22 -10.60
C GLU A 16 14.29 -0.82 -10.04
N TRP A 17 14.66 -0.60 -8.77
CA TRP A 17 14.42 0.65 -8.07
C TRP A 17 15.65 1.54 -8.08
N SER A 18 15.45 2.77 -8.55
CA SER A 18 16.46 3.82 -8.52
C SER A 18 15.90 5.04 -7.80
N ARG A 19 16.19 5.13 -6.50
CA ARG A 19 15.75 6.25 -5.67
C ARG A 19 16.22 7.59 -6.23
N GLU A 20 17.47 7.66 -6.66
CA GLU A 20 18.08 8.89 -7.18
C GLU A 20 17.36 9.40 -8.44
N GLU A 21 16.99 8.49 -9.35
CA GLU A 21 16.29 8.87 -10.58
C GLU A 21 14.87 9.38 -10.30
N VAL A 22 14.18 8.76 -9.35
CA VAL A 22 12.86 9.22 -8.89
C VAL A 22 12.98 10.60 -8.26
N GLU A 23 13.91 10.81 -7.32
CA GLU A 23 14.12 12.12 -6.69
C GLU A 23 14.50 13.19 -7.72
N ARG A 24 15.26 12.83 -8.76
CA ARG A 24 15.61 13.75 -9.86
C ARG A 24 14.38 14.20 -10.64
N VAL A 25 13.44 13.30 -10.94
CA VAL A 25 12.15 13.67 -11.56
C VAL A 25 11.35 14.57 -10.64
N MET A 26 11.12 14.13 -9.39
CA MET A 26 10.30 14.87 -8.43
C MET A 26 10.85 16.28 -8.15
N LYS A 27 12.17 16.44 -8.10
CA LYS A 27 12.82 17.74 -7.91
C LYS A 27 12.58 18.70 -9.08
N ARG A 28 12.50 18.22 -10.32
CA ARG A 28 12.20 19.06 -11.50
C ARG A 28 10.76 19.60 -11.48
N MET A 29 9.87 18.90 -10.81
CA MET A 29 8.47 19.29 -10.63
C MET A 29 8.26 20.29 -9.48
N GLU A 30 9.34 20.65 -8.76
CA GLU A 30 9.31 21.59 -7.63
C GLU A 30 8.38 21.16 -6.48
N PHE A 31 8.11 19.87 -6.33
CA PHE A 31 7.29 19.35 -5.23
C PHE A 31 8.05 19.34 -3.91
N VAL A 32 7.30 19.53 -2.82
CA VAL A 32 7.87 19.63 -1.49
C VAL A 32 8.08 18.23 -0.93
N PRO A 33 9.33 17.79 -0.65
CA PRO A 33 9.55 16.50 -0.02
C PRO A 33 9.00 16.52 1.41
N HIS A 34 8.39 15.41 1.83
CA HIS A 34 8.06 15.21 3.24
C HIS A 34 9.33 15.09 4.09
N PRO A 35 9.24 15.32 5.43
CA PRO A 35 10.36 15.15 6.35
C PRO A 35 11.05 13.78 6.24
N GLN A 36 12.33 13.73 6.65
CA GLN A 36 13.18 12.55 6.48
C GLN A 36 12.62 11.26 7.13
N GLU A 37 11.79 11.38 8.17
CA GLU A 37 11.12 10.25 8.81
C GLU A 37 10.09 9.52 7.91
N TYR A 38 9.59 10.19 6.88
CA TYR A 38 8.71 9.61 5.86
C TYR A 38 9.49 9.08 4.65
N GLN A 39 10.81 9.28 4.60
CA GLN A 39 11.67 8.81 3.52
C GLN A 39 12.29 7.46 3.90
N SER A 40 12.54 6.60 2.92
CA SER A 40 13.31 5.38 3.14
C SER A 40 14.17 5.04 1.92
N GLN A 41 14.94 3.95 2.00
CA GLN A 41 15.68 3.44 0.84
C GLN A 41 14.77 3.11 -0.35
N PHE A 42 13.55 2.63 -0.09
CA PHE A 42 12.60 2.13 -1.09
C PHE A 42 11.28 2.90 -1.09
N LYS A 43 11.28 4.13 -0.58
CA LYS A 43 10.15 5.04 -0.62
C LYS A 43 10.66 6.47 -0.67
N VAL A 44 10.13 7.24 -1.62
CA VAL A 44 10.22 8.69 -1.57
C VAL A 44 8.84 9.29 -1.43
N SER A 45 8.72 10.34 -0.63
CA SER A 45 7.43 10.88 -0.20
C SER A 45 7.39 12.39 -0.39
N TYR A 46 6.34 12.89 -1.02
CA TYR A 46 6.18 14.30 -1.40
C TYR A 46 4.77 14.80 -1.10
N GLU A 47 4.68 16.08 -0.77
CA GLU A 47 3.45 16.86 -0.86
C GLU A 47 3.30 17.39 -2.29
N VAL A 48 2.15 17.12 -2.91
CA VAL A 48 1.80 17.61 -4.25
C VAL A 48 0.68 18.64 -4.16
N PRO A 49 0.66 19.65 -5.05
CA PRO A 49 -0.23 20.80 -4.90
C PRO A 49 -1.71 20.48 -5.13
N HIS A 50 -2.01 19.44 -5.93
CA HIS A 50 -3.37 19.03 -6.25
C HIS A 50 -3.40 17.60 -6.82
N PRO A 51 -4.52 16.84 -6.74
CA PRO A 51 -4.61 15.50 -7.32
C PRO A 51 -4.28 15.42 -8.82
N VAL A 52 -4.49 16.48 -9.59
CA VAL A 52 -4.12 16.52 -11.03
C VAL A 52 -2.61 16.36 -11.25
N ALA A 53 -1.79 16.76 -10.28
CA ALA A 53 -0.34 16.57 -10.32
C ALA A 53 0.06 15.08 -10.42
N TYR A 54 -0.81 14.17 -9.98
CA TYR A 54 -0.62 12.72 -10.13
C TYR A 54 -0.39 12.30 -11.58
N THR A 55 -1.25 12.78 -12.50
CA THR A 55 -1.16 12.44 -13.93
C THR A 55 0.12 13.00 -14.55
N GLU A 56 0.60 14.14 -14.07
CA GLU A 56 1.86 14.73 -14.49
C GLU A 56 3.05 13.90 -14.01
N VAL A 57 3.04 13.46 -12.75
CA VAL A 57 4.09 12.56 -12.21
C VAL A 57 4.16 11.28 -13.01
N LEU A 58 3.03 10.63 -13.28
CA LEU A 58 3.00 9.41 -14.08
C LEU A 58 3.62 9.62 -15.47
N ARG A 59 3.33 10.75 -16.12
CA ARG A 59 3.90 11.11 -17.42
C ARG A 59 5.41 11.31 -17.33
N GLU A 60 5.90 12.04 -16.33
CA GLU A 60 7.33 12.32 -16.18
C GLU A 60 8.14 11.05 -15.86
N LEU A 61 7.57 10.14 -15.08
CA LEU A 61 8.16 8.83 -14.83
C LEU A 61 8.24 8.00 -16.12
N ASP A 62 7.18 7.99 -16.93
CA ASP A 62 7.13 7.27 -18.20
C ASP A 62 8.15 7.83 -19.22
N ILE A 63 8.22 9.16 -19.37
CA ILE A 63 9.24 9.83 -20.21
C ILE A 63 10.66 9.45 -19.77
N ALA A 64 10.89 9.38 -18.45
CA ALA A 64 12.17 8.98 -17.89
C ALA A 64 12.40 7.45 -17.89
N SER A 65 11.44 6.65 -18.34
CA SER A 65 11.48 5.18 -18.29
C SER A 65 11.70 4.62 -16.87
N ILE A 66 11.21 5.33 -15.85
CA ILE A 66 11.33 4.95 -14.43
C ILE A 66 10.13 4.11 -14.02
N LYS A 67 10.40 2.91 -13.51
CA LYS A 67 9.37 2.04 -12.95
C LYS A 67 9.18 2.32 -11.46
N ALA A 68 8.09 3.02 -11.14
CA ALA A 68 7.66 3.24 -9.77
C ALA A 68 6.14 3.00 -9.66
N LYS A 69 5.71 2.53 -8.49
CA LYS A 69 4.32 2.57 -8.07
C LYS A 69 4.09 3.86 -7.28
N THR A 70 3.05 4.58 -7.65
CA THR A 70 2.60 5.80 -6.99
C THR A 70 1.41 5.48 -6.09
N ILE A 71 1.50 5.89 -4.83
CA ILE A 71 0.45 5.73 -3.82
C ILE A 71 0.04 7.14 -3.39
N PHE A 72 -1.22 7.49 -3.65
CA PHE A 72 -1.78 8.77 -3.27
C PHE A 72 -2.63 8.61 -2.01
N THR A 73 -2.38 9.43 -0.99
CA THR A 73 -3.14 9.39 0.26
C THR A 73 -3.69 10.76 0.64
N GLY A 74 -4.95 10.79 1.03
CA GLY A 74 -5.67 12.03 1.29
C GLY A 74 -5.75 12.91 0.03
N GLN A 75 -5.48 14.20 0.17
CA GLN A 75 -5.64 15.18 -0.92
C GLN A 75 -4.32 15.66 -1.54
N LYS A 76 -3.17 15.33 -0.92
CA LYS A 76 -1.88 15.95 -1.28
C LYS A 76 -0.66 15.09 -1.03
N ASN A 77 -0.77 13.91 -0.46
CA ASN A 77 0.41 13.09 -0.16
C ASN A 77 0.64 12.08 -1.27
N LEU A 78 1.86 12.03 -1.78
CA LEU A 78 2.27 11.10 -2.82
C LEU A 78 3.53 10.35 -2.38
N ASP A 79 3.40 9.03 -2.30
CA ASP A 79 4.50 8.11 -2.11
C ASP A 79 4.86 7.44 -3.44
N LEU A 80 6.15 7.35 -3.73
CA LEU A 80 6.69 6.55 -4.83
C LEU A 80 7.54 5.43 -4.25
N ILE A 81 7.19 4.21 -4.63
CA ILE A 81 7.86 2.98 -4.19
C ILE A 81 8.18 2.10 -5.40
N PRO A 82 9.02 1.06 -5.26
CA PRO A 82 9.22 0.09 -6.32
C PRO A 82 7.89 -0.57 -6.76
N THR A 83 7.72 -0.86 -8.05
CA THR A 83 6.47 -1.42 -8.60
C THR A 83 6.03 -2.73 -7.92
N SER A 84 7.00 -3.57 -7.53
CA SER A 84 6.76 -4.85 -6.86
C SER A 84 6.70 -4.75 -5.32
N ALA A 85 6.80 -3.54 -4.75
CA ALA A 85 6.63 -3.28 -3.33
C ALA A 85 5.16 -2.94 -2.98
N GLY A 86 4.87 -2.72 -1.70
CA GLY A 86 3.54 -2.35 -1.19
C GLY A 86 2.88 -3.42 -0.33
N LYS A 87 1.82 -3.05 0.41
CA LYS A 87 1.18 -3.91 1.41
C LYS A 87 0.65 -5.22 0.80
N GLY A 88 -0.01 -5.16 -0.36
CA GLY A 88 -0.51 -6.35 -1.06
C GLY A 88 0.60 -7.28 -1.56
N SER A 89 1.67 -6.72 -2.13
CA SER A 89 2.84 -7.50 -2.56
C SER A 89 3.58 -8.14 -1.38
N ALA A 90 3.71 -7.43 -0.25
CA ALA A 90 4.28 -7.97 0.98
C ALA A 90 3.41 -9.10 1.54
N LEU A 91 2.09 -8.93 1.57
CA LEU A 91 1.14 -9.96 1.98
C LEU A 91 1.28 -11.23 1.14
N ARG A 92 1.30 -11.10 -0.20
CA ARG A 92 1.50 -12.24 -1.12
C ARG A 92 2.82 -12.94 -0.88
N TYR A 93 3.90 -12.17 -0.65
CA TYR A 93 5.21 -12.73 -0.33
C TYR A 93 5.15 -13.56 0.96
N LEU A 94 4.62 -12.99 2.04
CA LEU A 94 4.51 -13.64 3.35
C LEU A 94 3.63 -14.89 3.30
N HIS A 95 2.45 -14.80 2.68
CA HIS A 95 1.54 -15.91 2.46
C HIS A 95 2.23 -17.08 1.74
N LYS A 96 2.98 -16.80 0.67
CA LYS A 96 3.72 -17.81 -0.09
C LYS A 96 4.84 -18.43 0.74
N GLN A 97 5.63 -17.62 1.45
CA GLN A 97 6.72 -18.11 2.31
C GLN A 97 6.19 -19.00 3.44
N ALA A 98 5.09 -18.60 4.06
CA ALA A 98 4.46 -19.36 5.14
C ALA A 98 3.77 -20.65 4.65
N SER A 99 3.57 -20.83 3.34
CA SER A 99 2.85 -21.97 2.74
C SER A 99 1.46 -22.19 3.37
N ILE A 100 0.80 -21.09 3.74
CA ILE A 100 -0.54 -21.09 4.34
C ILE A 100 -1.56 -21.07 3.20
N ASN A 101 -2.72 -21.71 3.38
CA ASN A 101 -3.82 -21.58 2.43
C ASN A 101 -4.43 -20.16 2.54
N ALA A 102 -4.62 -19.45 1.43
CA ALA A 102 -5.21 -18.11 1.41
C ALA A 102 -6.54 -17.98 2.17
N LYS A 103 -7.36 -19.05 2.24
CA LYS A 103 -8.61 -19.07 3.03
C LYS A 103 -8.40 -18.95 4.54
N ARG A 104 -7.17 -19.14 5.02
CA ARG A 104 -6.74 -18.97 6.42
C ARG A 104 -6.05 -17.62 6.68
N VAL A 105 -5.93 -16.78 5.65
CA VAL A 105 -5.39 -15.43 5.77
C VAL A 105 -6.56 -14.47 5.89
N VAL A 106 -6.47 -13.60 6.90
CA VAL A 106 -7.40 -12.50 7.10
C VAL A 106 -6.64 -11.19 6.97
N VAL A 107 -7.22 -10.25 6.24
CA VAL A 107 -6.72 -8.89 6.06
C VAL A 107 -7.73 -7.93 6.65
N ALA A 108 -7.24 -6.90 7.33
CA ALA A 108 -8.03 -5.75 7.73
C ALA A 108 -7.37 -4.47 7.22
N GLY A 109 -8.19 -3.48 6.85
CA GLY A 109 -7.71 -2.20 6.35
C GLY A 109 -8.77 -1.11 6.47
N ASN A 110 -8.31 0.13 6.34
CA ASN A 110 -9.13 1.33 6.53
C ASN A 110 -8.87 2.43 5.49
N SER A 111 -7.87 2.30 4.62
CA SER A 111 -7.49 3.37 3.70
C SER A 111 -7.06 2.85 2.34
N GLY A 112 -7.01 3.73 1.33
CA GLY A 112 -6.63 3.38 -0.04
C GLY A 112 -5.29 2.63 -0.18
N GLU A 113 -4.33 2.85 0.73
CA GLU A 113 -3.07 2.09 0.73
C GLU A 113 -3.25 0.58 0.96
N ASP A 114 -4.38 0.20 1.55
CA ASP A 114 -4.69 -1.17 1.91
C ASP A 114 -5.36 -1.92 0.76
N LEU A 115 -5.87 -1.23 -0.27
CA LEU A 115 -6.65 -1.79 -1.38
C LEU A 115 -6.03 -3.06 -1.99
N GLU A 116 -4.72 -3.04 -2.26
CA GLU A 116 -4.04 -4.21 -2.86
C GLU A 116 -4.06 -5.46 -1.97
N MET A 117 -4.31 -5.33 -0.66
CA MET A 117 -4.46 -6.47 0.23
C MET A 117 -5.86 -7.11 0.16
N PHE A 118 -6.87 -6.39 -0.35
CA PHE A 118 -8.27 -6.87 -0.45
C PHE A 118 -8.54 -7.68 -1.72
N GLU A 119 -7.54 -7.83 -2.58
CA GLU A 119 -7.61 -8.73 -3.73
C GLU A 119 -7.86 -10.17 -3.28
N ALA A 120 -8.79 -10.86 -3.95
CA ALA A 120 -9.05 -12.28 -3.71
C ALA A 120 -7.73 -13.08 -3.80
N PRO A 121 -7.53 -14.13 -2.97
CA PRO A 121 -8.57 -14.96 -2.35
C PRO A 121 -8.60 -14.90 -0.81
N TYR A 122 -8.24 -13.75 -0.21
CA TYR A 122 -8.20 -13.59 1.25
C TYR A 122 -9.57 -13.24 1.85
N LYS A 123 -9.78 -13.58 3.12
CA LYS A 123 -10.90 -13.04 3.90
C LYS A 123 -10.56 -11.61 4.31
N CYS A 124 -11.44 -10.68 4.05
CA CYS A 124 -11.16 -9.25 4.22
C CYS A 124 -12.12 -8.60 5.19
N ILE A 125 -11.63 -7.61 5.93
CA ILE A 125 -12.37 -6.83 6.92
C ILE A 125 -12.14 -5.35 6.60
N VAL A 126 -13.19 -4.65 6.18
CA VAL A 126 -13.23 -3.19 6.12
C VAL A 126 -13.74 -2.70 7.47
N VAL A 127 -12.93 -1.95 8.22
CA VAL A 127 -13.34 -1.43 9.54
C VAL A 127 -14.22 -0.20 9.40
N GLY A 128 -15.08 0.08 10.39
CA GLY A 128 -16.12 1.11 10.29
C GLY A 128 -15.62 2.56 10.15
N ASN A 129 -14.32 2.80 10.32
CA ASN A 129 -13.66 4.09 10.05
C ASN A 129 -12.89 4.11 8.72
N ALA A 130 -13.24 3.23 7.78
CA ALA A 130 -12.58 3.15 6.49
C ALA A 130 -12.94 4.30 5.54
N ASP A 131 -11.98 4.65 4.69
CA ASP A 131 -12.16 5.62 3.60
C ASP A 131 -13.10 5.08 2.51
N GLN A 132 -13.62 5.98 1.68
CA GLN A 132 -14.60 5.66 0.63
C GLN A 132 -14.13 4.53 -0.29
N GLU A 133 -12.85 4.51 -0.68
CA GLU A 133 -12.33 3.51 -1.62
C GLU A 133 -12.46 2.08 -1.09
N LEU A 134 -12.42 1.88 0.24
CA LEU A 134 -12.61 0.55 0.84
C LEU A 134 -14.08 0.23 1.08
N ASN A 135 -14.89 1.23 1.43
CA ASN A 135 -16.33 1.05 1.65
C ASN A 135 -17.08 0.66 0.36
N GLU A 136 -16.55 1.05 -0.80
CA GLU A 136 -17.11 0.69 -2.11
C GLU A 136 -16.72 -0.74 -2.56
N LEU A 137 -15.86 -1.44 -1.82
CA LEU A 137 -15.47 -2.80 -2.19
C LEU A 137 -16.62 -3.79 -1.98
N GLU A 138 -16.86 -4.61 -2.99
CA GLU A 138 -17.86 -5.67 -2.98
C GLU A 138 -17.21 -7.05 -3.15
N GLY A 139 -17.85 -8.07 -2.57
CA GLY A 139 -17.44 -9.47 -2.76
C GLY A 139 -17.78 -10.36 -1.57
N GLU A 140 -18.00 -11.64 -1.81
CA GLU A 140 -18.30 -12.62 -0.75
C GLU A 140 -17.16 -12.79 0.24
N HIS A 141 -15.93 -12.39 -0.12
CA HIS A 141 -14.75 -12.45 0.73
C HIS A 141 -14.53 -11.16 1.53
N ILE A 142 -15.41 -10.16 1.42
CA ILE A 142 -15.30 -8.86 2.07
C ILE A 142 -16.39 -8.72 3.12
N TYR A 143 -15.98 -8.40 4.34
CA TYR A 143 -16.88 -8.07 5.43
C TYR A 143 -16.70 -6.61 5.84
N HIS A 144 -17.79 -5.85 5.83
CA HIS A 144 -17.83 -4.47 6.30
C HIS A 144 -18.26 -4.46 7.76
N ALA A 145 -17.32 -4.19 8.65
CA ALA A 145 -17.58 -4.12 10.09
C ALA A 145 -18.17 -2.73 10.44
N PRO A 146 -19.34 -2.66 11.10
CA PRO A 146 -19.86 -1.42 11.66
C PRO A 146 -18.93 -0.77 12.69
N SER A 147 -18.21 -1.59 13.47
CA SER A 147 -17.30 -1.10 14.51
C SER A 147 -15.98 -0.58 13.91
N ALA A 148 -15.43 0.48 14.49
CA ALA A 148 -14.18 1.09 14.05
C ALA A 148 -12.94 0.42 14.68
N PHE A 149 -11.77 0.64 14.07
CA PHE A 149 -10.47 0.26 14.61
C PHE A 149 -10.39 -1.21 15.05
N ALA A 150 -9.85 -1.48 16.24
CA ALA A 150 -9.65 -2.82 16.77
C ALA A 150 -10.97 -3.58 17.00
N ASP A 151 -12.05 -2.87 17.37
CA ASP A 151 -13.37 -3.50 17.56
C ASP A 151 -13.92 -4.02 16.23
N GLY A 152 -13.71 -3.28 15.13
CA GLY A 152 -14.05 -3.74 13.78
C GLY A 152 -13.25 -4.97 13.34
N VAL A 153 -11.96 -5.03 13.69
CA VAL A 153 -11.13 -6.22 13.44
C VAL A 153 -11.67 -7.42 14.22
N LEU A 154 -11.97 -7.26 15.50
CA LEU A 154 -12.51 -8.33 16.34
C LEU A 154 -13.84 -8.85 15.79
N GLU A 155 -14.74 -7.94 15.43
CA GLU A 155 -16.03 -8.26 14.82
C GLU A 155 -15.87 -9.06 13.52
N GLY A 156 -14.97 -8.62 12.63
CA GLY A 156 -14.69 -9.34 11.40
C GLY A 156 -14.06 -10.72 11.62
N LEU A 157 -13.20 -10.88 12.62
CA LEU A 157 -12.64 -12.19 12.98
C LEU A 157 -13.71 -13.17 13.47
N LEU A 158 -14.69 -12.68 14.25
CA LEU A 158 -15.85 -13.47 14.69
C LEU A 158 -16.75 -13.83 13.50
N TYR A 159 -17.05 -12.87 12.62
CA TYR A 159 -17.81 -13.11 11.39
C TYR A 159 -17.19 -14.23 10.54
N TRP A 160 -15.87 -14.20 10.38
CA TRP A 160 -15.11 -15.21 9.63
C TRP A 160 -14.87 -16.53 10.37
N LYS A 161 -15.37 -16.66 11.61
CA LYS A 161 -15.24 -17.82 12.50
C LYS A 161 -13.78 -18.21 12.74
N ILE A 162 -12.92 -17.21 12.94
CA ILE A 162 -11.51 -17.38 13.29
C ILE A 162 -11.32 -17.36 14.81
N LEU A 163 -12.11 -16.54 15.49
CA LEU A 163 -12.24 -16.46 16.94
C LEU A 163 -13.56 -17.08 17.42
#